data_AF-A0A944D3N0-F1
#
_entry.id   AF-A0A944D3N0-F1
#
_cell.length_a   1.000
_cell.length_b   1.000
_cell.length_c   1.000
_cell.angle_alpha   90.00
_cell.angle_beta   90.00
_cell.angle_gamma   90.00
#
_symmetry.space_group_name_H-M   'P 1'
#
loop_
_entity.id
_entity.type
_entity.pdbx_description
1 polymer ?
#
loop_
_entity_poly.entity_id
_entity_poly.type
_entity_poly.pdbx_seq_one_letter_code
_entity_poly.pdbx_strand_id
1 'polypeptide(L)'
;MPKKQSNSNMMPMMIVTAVAVVIIVILIAVMLHKPTTSTTTNTNTIVNTSTRTNTNLARNTNTSTNKNTNSATNANTNSATNSNTNRNANVVTNTNASTHTNTSTNTNSNANTNSTVSSASEKNTNTVQEDAEGNKTLVVDLYMIDIGNDSGSDETIGCGDSMAAVERTASVTGTSLDGSVYAAVAYLLALHNNPQYGYYNALYQSSLEVDSVSLSGDVASVYLAGTITLGGTCDTPRFESQLTSTITQFPDVNEAKVYINGTLMSEALSSM
;
A
#
# COMPACT_ATOMS: atom_id res chain seq x y z
N MET A 1 -90.79 -40.97 14.45
CA MET A 1 -91.03 -39.84 15.38
C MET A 1 -89.86 -39.78 16.37
N PRO A 2 -89.37 -38.62 16.84
CA PRO A 2 -89.18 -37.31 16.21
C PRO A 2 -87.66 -36.96 16.06
N LYS A 3 -87.32 -35.99 15.19
CA LYS A 3 -86.00 -35.34 15.13
C LYS A 3 -85.92 -34.29 16.24
N LYS A 4 -84.84 -34.32 17.04
CA LYS A 4 -84.53 -33.30 18.04
C LYS A 4 -83.46 -32.37 17.46
N GLN A 5 -83.87 -31.13 17.20
CA GLN A 5 -83.00 -30.00 16.89
C GLN A 5 -82.66 -29.30 18.21
N SER A 6 -81.39 -29.02 18.48
CA SER A 6 -81.00 -28.03 19.51
C SER A 6 -79.71 -27.35 19.11
N ASN A 7 -79.84 -26.05 18.90
CA ASN A 7 -78.81 -25.02 18.78
C ASN A 7 -77.82 -25.04 19.96
N SER A 8 -76.56 -24.68 19.70
CA SER A 8 -75.85 -23.61 20.43
C SER A 8 -74.44 -23.38 19.84
N ASN A 9 -74.36 -22.58 18.77
CA ASN A 9 -73.12 -21.89 18.39
C ASN A 9 -73.14 -20.49 19.01
N MET A 10 -72.57 -20.33 20.19
CA MET A 10 -72.32 -19.00 20.77
C MET A 10 -71.07 -19.01 21.66
N MET A 11 -69.90 -19.00 21.02
CA MET A 11 -68.63 -18.35 21.44
C MET A 11 -67.55 -18.82 20.46
N PRO A 12 -66.77 -17.90 19.84
CA PRO A 12 -65.68 -17.25 20.55
C PRO A 12 -65.42 -15.82 20.04
N MET A 13 -66.10 -14.81 20.59
CA MET A 13 -65.83 -13.41 20.21
C MET A 13 -64.81 -12.72 21.16
N MET A 14 -64.56 -13.28 22.36
CA MET A 14 -63.70 -12.63 23.36
C MET A 14 -62.19 -12.83 23.15
N ILE A 15 -61.77 -13.88 22.45
CA ILE A 15 -60.33 -14.15 22.23
C ILE A 15 -59.78 -13.28 21.09
N VAL A 16 -60.59 -13.01 20.06
CA VAL A 16 -60.17 -12.18 18.91
C VAL A 16 -59.98 -10.71 19.31
N THR A 17 -60.80 -10.20 20.23
CA THR A 17 -60.67 -8.81 20.72
C THR A 17 -59.41 -8.57 21.55
N ALA A 18 -58.94 -9.56 22.32
CA ALA A 18 -57.75 -9.40 23.14
C ALA A 18 -56.46 -9.31 22.29
N VAL A 19 -56.37 -10.09 21.22
CA VAL A 19 -55.21 -10.08 20.31
C VAL A 19 -55.11 -8.77 19.53
N ALA A 20 -56.26 -8.22 19.10
CA ALA A 20 -56.30 -6.94 18.38
C ALA A 20 -55.80 -5.76 19.22
N VAL A 21 -56.11 -5.73 20.52
CA VAL A 21 -55.66 -4.65 21.42
C VAL A 21 -54.15 -4.69 21.64
N VAL A 22 -53.55 -5.88 21.76
CA VAL A 22 -52.09 -6.02 21.93
C VAL A 22 -51.32 -5.54 20.70
N ILE A 23 -51.81 -5.86 19.48
CA ILE A 23 -51.18 -5.42 18.23
C ILE A 23 -51.25 -3.89 18.11
N ILE A 24 -52.38 -3.28 18.47
CA ILE A 24 -52.53 -1.81 18.43
C ILE A 24 -51.57 -1.13 19.41
N VAL A 25 -51.37 -1.68 20.62
CA VAL A 25 -50.43 -1.11 21.60
C VAL A 25 -48.98 -1.19 21.10
N ILE A 26 -48.58 -2.29 20.45
CA ILE A 26 -47.23 -2.43 19.88
C ILE A 26 -47.02 -1.44 18.73
N LEU A 27 -48.01 -1.26 17.85
CA LEU A 27 -47.93 -0.29 16.75
C LEU A 27 -47.84 1.16 17.26
N ILE A 28 -48.59 1.51 18.32
CA ILE A 28 -48.48 2.83 18.96
C ILE A 28 -47.10 3.02 19.59
N ALA A 29 -46.54 1.99 20.24
CA ALA A 29 -45.20 2.06 20.82
C ALA A 29 -44.11 2.27 19.74
N VAL A 30 -44.22 1.62 18.58
CA VAL A 30 -43.30 1.81 17.45
C VAL A 30 -43.43 3.21 16.85
N MET A 31 -44.65 3.75 16.74
CA MET A 31 -44.91 5.10 16.20
C MET A 31 -44.49 6.25 17.14
N LEU A 32 -44.25 5.97 18.43
CA LEU A 32 -43.81 6.97 19.42
C LEU A 32 -42.28 7.04 19.59
N HIS A 33 -41.52 6.13 18.97
CA HIS A 33 -40.06 6.25 18.92
C HIS A 33 -39.68 7.31 17.89
N LYS A 34 -39.48 8.55 18.35
CA LYS A 34 -38.85 9.59 17.51
C LYS A 34 -37.43 9.13 17.18
N PRO A 35 -37.03 9.11 15.89
CA PRO A 35 -35.64 8.87 15.55
C PRO A 35 -34.81 10.02 16.12
N THR A 36 -33.88 9.71 17.03
CA THR A 36 -32.84 10.65 17.47
C THR A 36 -31.88 10.87 16.32
N THR A 37 -32.17 11.86 15.49
CA THR A 37 -31.22 12.42 14.53
C THR A 37 -30.21 13.25 15.31
N SER A 38 -29.06 12.66 15.62
CA SER A 38 -27.90 13.41 16.10
C SER A 38 -27.31 14.21 14.95
N THR A 39 -27.72 15.46 14.82
CA THR A 39 -27.09 16.41 13.90
C THR A 39 -25.82 16.95 14.54
N THR A 40 -24.66 16.44 14.12
CA THR A 40 -23.36 17.02 14.48
C THR A 40 -23.11 18.26 13.61
N THR A 41 -23.35 19.45 14.14
CA THR A 41 -22.89 20.71 13.55
C THR A 41 -21.42 20.91 13.91
N ASN A 42 -20.51 20.68 12.95
CA ASN A 42 -19.09 20.98 13.14
C ASN A 42 -18.84 22.44 12.72
N THR A 43 -18.66 23.32 13.71
CA THR A 43 -18.23 24.71 13.49
C THR A 43 -16.73 24.71 13.24
N ASN A 44 -16.33 24.75 11.97
CA ASN A 44 -14.92 24.81 11.60
C ASN A 44 -14.38 26.22 11.90
N THR A 45 -13.60 26.36 12.98
CA THR A 45 -12.88 27.61 13.28
C THR A 45 -11.56 27.58 12.51
N ILE A 46 -11.51 28.30 11.39
CA ILE A 46 -10.25 28.50 10.65
C ILE A 46 -9.35 29.40 11.50
N VAL A 47 -8.40 28.81 12.23
CA VAL A 47 -7.24 29.52 12.77
C VAL A 47 -6.18 29.52 11.68
N ASN A 48 -6.08 30.62 10.94
CA ASN A 48 -5.08 30.80 9.91
C ASN A 48 -3.73 31.16 10.57
N THR A 49 -2.97 30.16 11.02
CA THR A 49 -1.60 30.36 11.49
C THR A 49 -0.68 30.45 10.28
N SER A 50 -0.42 31.69 9.83
CA SER A 50 0.54 31.95 8.76
C SER A 50 1.97 31.81 9.30
N THR A 51 2.56 30.62 9.19
CA THR A 51 3.99 30.42 9.46
C THR A 51 4.77 30.79 8.20
N ARG A 52 5.32 32.02 8.18
CA ARG A 52 6.33 32.44 7.20
C ARG A 52 7.61 31.62 7.42
N THR A 53 7.83 30.58 6.62
CA THR A 53 9.15 29.97 6.51
C THR A 53 10.04 30.86 5.65
N ASN A 54 10.94 31.56 6.32
CA ASN A 54 11.97 32.41 5.72
C ASN A 54 13.07 31.50 5.14
N THR A 55 13.27 31.51 3.83
CA THR A 55 14.39 30.81 3.18
C THR A 55 15.69 31.58 3.48
N ASN A 56 16.32 31.30 4.62
CA ASN A 56 17.70 31.70 4.86
C ASN A 56 18.62 30.57 4.41
N LEU A 57 19.17 30.73 3.21
CA LEU A 57 20.28 29.94 2.68
C LEU A 57 21.54 30.28 3.49
N ALA A 58 21.65 29.71 4.70
CA ALA A 58 22.84 29.81 5.53
C ALA A 58 23.89 28.83 5.01
N ARG A 59 24.76 29.35 4.15
CA ARG A 59 25.95 28.69 3.61
C ARG A 59 26.96 28.47 4.75
N ASN A 60 26.96 27.28 5.33
CA ASN A 60 27.96 26.90 6.33
C ASN A 60 29.34 26.80 5.66
N THR A 61 30.24 27.73 6.00
CA THR A 61 31.60 27.82 5.47
C THR A 61 32.55 27.36 6.57
N ASN A 62 33.09 26.14 6.45
CA ASN A 62 34.19 25.70 7.29
C ASN A 62 35.48 26.41 6.85
N THR A 63 35.89 27.40 7.64
CA THR A 63 37.19 28.07 7.52
C THR A 63 38.22 27.25 8.29
N SER A 64 39.09 26.52 7.58
CA SER A 64 40.35 26.03 8.13
C SER A 64 41.49 26.87 7.56
N THR A 65 42.11 27.64 8.45
CA THR A 65 43.26 28.51 8.21
C THR A 65 44.50 27.65 7.93
N ASN A 66 45.00 27.65 6.69
CA ASN A 66 46.39 27.29 6.42
C ASN A 66 47.11 28.51 5.83
N LYS A 67 47.99 29.09 6.64
CA LYS A 67 48.77 30.28 6.33
C LYS A 67 49.97 29.86 5.49
N ASN A 68 49.89 30.03 4.17
CA ASN A 68 51.08 30.05 3.33
C ASN A 68 51.16 31.40 2.61
N THR A 69 52.21 32.14 2.94
CA THR A 69 52.52 33.48 2.42
C THR A 69 53.14 33.34 1.04
N ASN A 70 52.48 33.87 0.00
CA ASN A 70 53.21 34.27 -1.20
C ASN A 70 52.62 35.57 -1.75
N SER A 71 53.43 36.63 -1.72
CA SER A 71 53.13 37.97 -2.22
C SER A 71 53.30 38.01 -3.73
N ALA A 72 52.23 38.32 -4.47
CA ALA A 72 52.33 38.96 -5.78
C ALA A 72 51.02 39.70 -6.10
N THR A 73 51.12 41.02 -6.07
CA THR A 73 50.09 41.98 -6.49
C THR A 73 49.99 41.99 -8.01
N ASN A 74 48.80 41.77 -8.58
CA ASN A 74 48.43 42.45 -9.83
C ASN A 74 46.90 42.55 -9.98
N ALA A 75 46.40 43.77 -10.07
CA ALA A 75 45.01 44.09 -10.35
C ALA A 75 44.84 44.24 -11.86
N ASN A 76 43.89 43.53 -12.47
CA ASN A 76 43.36 43.93 -13.77
C ASN A 76 41.90 43.51 -13.91
N THR A 77 41.03 44.50 -14.09
CA THR A 77 39.62 44.34 -14.48
C THR A 77 39.56 44.54 -15.98
N ASN A 78 39.11 43.54 -16.75
CA ASN A 78 38.59 43.81 -18.09
C ASN A 78 37.53 42.80 -18.51
N SER A 79 36.37 43.33 -18.90
CA SER A 79 35.32 42.63 -19.66
C SER A 79 35.68 42.68 -21.15
N ALA A 80 35.80 41.53 -21.81
CA ALA A 80 35.60 41.42 -23.25
C ALA A 80 35.40 39.95 -23.67
N THR A 81 34.29 39.71 -24.36
CA THR A 81 33.98 38.51 -25.14
C THR A 81 34.85 38.47 -26.39
N ASN A 82 35.53 37.34 -26.68
CA ASN A 82 35.85 36.94 -28.04
C ASN A 82 36.14 35.43 -28.14
N SER A 83 35.48 34.76 -29.08
CA SER A 83 35.77 33.37 -29.48
C SER A 83 36.95 33.36 -30.46
N ASN A 84 37.99 32.58 -30.18
CA ASN A 84 38.68 31.81 -31.21
C ASN A 84 39.57 30.72 -30.63
N THR A 85 39.40 29.53 -31.21
CA THR A 85 40.14 28.29 -30.99
C THR A 85 41.59 28.44 -31.47
N ASN A 86 42.57 28.10 -30.62
CA ASN A 86 43.91 27.77 -31.10
C ASN A 86 44.41 26.47 -30.47
N ARG A 87 44.77 25.55 -31.36
CA ARG A 87 45.26 24.19 -31.12
C ARG A 87 46.78 24.30 -31.09
N ASN A 88 47.39 24.30 -29.90
CA ASN A 88 48.84 24.10 -29.80
C ASN A 88 49.13 22.73 -29.18
N ALA A 89 49.63 21.82 -30.01
CA ALA A 89 50.23 20.57 -29.56
C ALA A 89 51.59 20.90 -28.94
N ASN A 90 51.73 20.68 -27.63
CA ASN A 90 53.04 20.54 -27.02
C ASN A 90 53.15 19.16 -26.40
N VAL A 91 53.92 18.31 -27.07
CA VAL A 91 54.38 17.01 -26.59
C VAL A 91 55.58 17.29 -25.68
N VAL A 92 55.40 17.12 -24.37
CA VAL A 92 56.52 16.78 -23.47
C VAL A 92 56.05 15.71 -22.49
N THR A 93 56.61 14.52 -22.71
CA THR A 93 56.60 13.31 -21.90
C THR A 93 57.46 13.48 -20.66
N ASN A 94 56.98 13.15 -19.45
CA ASN A 94 57.69 12.23 -18.54
C ASN A 94 56.80 11.73 -17.37
N THR A 95 56.39 10.47 -17.52
CA THR A 95 56.34 9.35 -16.56
C THR A 95 56.24 9.63 -15.06
N ASN A 96 55.12 9.22 -14.44
CA ASN A 96 55.21 8.28 -13.33
C ASN A 96 54.01 7.32 -13.31
N ALA A 97 54.31 6.03 -13.17
CA ALA A 97 53.41 4.90 -13.37
C ALA A 97 52.72 4.46 -12.07
N SER A 98 51.44 4.13 -12.14
CA SER A 98 50.88 2.95 -11.47
C SER A 98 49.53 2.59 -12.07
N THR A 99 49.52 1.41 -12.67
CA THR A 99 48.41 0.63 -13.18
C THR A 99 47.64 -0.03 -12.04
N HIS A 100 46.33 -0.29 -12.20
CA HIS A 100 45.81 -1.66 -12.28
C HIS A 100 44.34 -1.69 -12.70
N THR A 101 44.02 -2.75 -13.42
CA THR A 101 42.94 -2.96 -14.38
C THR A 101 41.77 -3.72 -13.74
N ASN A 102 40.53 -3.34 -14.09
CA ASN A 102 39.34 -4.15 -13.85
C ASN A 102 39.28 -5.28 -14.91
N THR A 103 39.33 -6.53 -14.46
CA THR A 103 39.03 -7.71 -15.27
C THR A 103 37.99 -8.56 -14.52
N SER A 104 36.80 -8.66 -15.13
CA SER A 104 35.77 -9.62 -14.74
C SER A 104 36.20 -11.04 -15.15
N THR A 105 36.12 -11.99 -14.22
CA THR A 105 36.22 -13.42 -14.54
C THR A 105 35.00 -14.12 -13.97
N ASN A 106 34.21 -14.70 -14.86
CA ASN A 106 33.12 -15.62 -14.56
C ASN A 106 33.72 -17.03 -14.45
N THR A 107 33.57 -17.68 -13.30
CA THR A 107 33.87 -19.10 -13.13
C THR A 107 32.73 -19.74 -12.34
N ASN A 108 31.93 -20.54 -13.04
CA ASN A 108 30.97 -21.45 -12.45
C ASN A 108 31.71 -22.71 -11.96
N SER A 109 31.51 -23.10 -10.71
CA SER A 109 31.81 -24.46 -10.24
C SER A 109 30.88 -24.82 -9.09
N ASN A 110 30.07 -25.83 -9.39
CA ASN A 110 29.08 -26.49 -8.57
C ASN A 110 29.72 -27.16 -7.33
N ALA A 111 29.24 -26.81 -6.15
CA ALA A 111 29.41 -27.58 -4.93
C ALA A 111 28.09 -27.59 -4.17
N ASN A 112 27.42 -28.75 -4.20
CA ASN A 112 26.27 -29.08 -3.38
C ASN A 112 26.70 -29.19 -1.91
N THR A 113 26.13 -28.37 -1.03
CA THR A 113 26.06 -28.66 0.41
C THR A 113 24.75 -28.14 1.00
N ASN A 114 24.08 -29.07 1.66
CA ASN A 114 22.80 -29.00 2.36
C ASN A 114 22.75 -27.95 3.50
N SER A 115 21.53 -27.48 3.75
CA SER A 115 21.05 -26.49 4.72
C SER A 115 21.85 -26.23 6.00
N THR A 116 22.07 -24.94 6.28
CA THR A 116 21.93 -24.37 7.63
C THR A 116 21.26 -23.00 7.51
N VAL A 117 20.06 -22.91 8.09
CA VAL A 117 19.33 -21.68 8.40
C VAL A 117 20.24 -20.77 9.23
N SER A 118 20.48 -19.55 8.74
CA SER A 118 20.97 -18.46 9.57
C SER A 118 20.43 -17.15 9.01
N SER A 119 19.71 -16.45 9.88
CA SER A 119 19.08 -15.16 9.66
C SER A 119 20.09 -14.12 9.18
N ALA A 120 20.03 -13.81 7.89
CA ALA A 120 20.45 -12.54 7.34
C ALA A 120 19.22 -11.94 6.68
N SER A 121 18.96 -10.65 6.94
CA SER A 121 17.98 -9.84 6.21
C SER A 121 18.44 -9.75 4.76
N GLU A 122 18.23 -10.80 3.98
CA GLU A 122 18.39 -10.79 2.54
C GLU A 122 17.26 -9.94 1.99
N LYS A 123 17.63 -8.78 1.46
CA LYS A 123 16.72 -7.89 0.73
C LYS A 123 15.93 -8.72 -0.27
N ASN A 124 14.59 -8.68 -0.17
CA ASN A 124 13.67 -9.32 -1.10
C ASN A 124 14.11 -9.06 -2.55
N THR A 125 14.55 -10.10 -3.25
CA THR A 125 15.00 -10.01 -4.65
C THR A 125 13.87 -10.24 -5.64
N ASN A 126 12.63 -10.51 -5.18
CA ASN A 126 11.47 -10.84 -6.01
C ASN A 126 11.83 -11.83 -7.14
N THR A 127 12.67 -12.81 -6.83
CA THR A 127 13.13 -13.82 -7.79
C THR A 127 12.30 -15.09 -7.67
N VAL A 128 11.81 -15.59 -8.80
CA VAL A 128 11.11 -16.88 -8.85
C VAL A 128 12.12 -18.01 -8.72
N GLN A 129 11.90 -18.87 -7.74
CA GLN A 129 12.64 -20.10 -7.49
C GLN A 129 11.80 -21.30 -7.95
N GLU A 130 12.44 -22.31 -8.50
CA GLU A 130 11.81 -23.57 -8.91
C GLU A 130 12.48 -24.73 -8.16
N ASP A 131 11.68 -25.56 -7.50
CA ASP A 131 12.16 -26.76 -6.81
C ASP A 131 12.38 -27.93 -7.78
N ALA A 132 12.88 -29.05 -7.25
CA ALA A 132 13.18 -30.24 -8.06
C ALA A 132 11.90 -30.89 -8.62
N GLU A 133 10.76 -30.61 -8.00
CA GLU A 133 9.42 -31.07 -8.37
C GLU A 133 8.76 -30.14 -9.42
N GLY A 134 9.40 -29.02 -9.77
CA GLY A 134 8.90 -28.05 -10.74
C GLY A 134 7.88 -27.05 -10.16
N ASN A 135 7.68 -27.03 -8.83
CA ASN A 135 6.87 -26.00 -8.20
C ASN A 135 7.66 -24.70 -8.16
N LYS A 136 7.01 -23.61 -8.56
CA LYS A 136 7.62 -22.29 -8.57
C LYS A 136 7.11 -21.47 -7.40
N THR A 137 8.04 -20.84 -6.70
CA THR A 137 7.76 -19.97 -5.55
C THR A 137 8.46 -18.63 -5.68
N LEU A 138 7.89 -17.62 -5.07
CA LEU A 138 8.39 -16.26 -5.06
C LEU A 138 8.32 -15.72 -3.64
N VAL A 139 9.40 -15.13 -3.15
CA VAL A 139 9.35 -14.32 -1.93
C VAL A 139 8.74 -12.97 -2.27
N VAL A 140 7.72 -12.57 -1.51
CA VAL A 140 6.98 -11.31 -1.67
C VAL A 140 6.77 -10.66 -0.31
N ASP A 141 6.71 -9.34 -0.28
CA ASP A 141 6.23 -8.58 0.85
C ASP A 141 4.71 -8.43 0.76
N LEU A 142 4.00 -8.92 1.78
CA LEU A 142 2.60 -8.61 1.98
C LEU A 142 2.53 -7.36 2.86
N TYR A 143 2.00 -6.28 2.31
CA TYR A 143 1.92 -5.02 3.02
C TYR A 143 0.68 -5.01 3.92
N MET A 144 0.92 -4.98 5.24
CA MET A 144 -0.08 -5.01 6.31
C MET A 144 -0.14 -3.66 7.03
N ILE A 145 -1.16 -3.45 7.87
CA ILE A 145 -1.35 -2.20 8.59
C ILE A 145 -0.85 -2.30 10.02
N ASP A 146 0.10 -1.44 10.39
CA ASP A 146 0.50 -1.19 11.77
C ASP A 146 -0.39 -0.11 12.38
N ILE A 147 -1.37 -0.56 13.18
CA ILE A 147 -2.42 0.30 13.72
C ILE A 147 -1.82 1.29 14.71
N GLY A 148 -2.13 2.57 14.53
CA GLY A 148 -1.59 3.63 15.39
C GLY A 148 -0.10 3.91 15.21
N ASN A 149 0.54 3.25 14.23
CA ASN A 149 1.96 3.43 13.91
C ASN A 149 2.87 3.13 15.12
N ASP A 150 2.65 1.97 15.76
CA ASP A 150 3.43 1.51 16.90
C ASP A 150 4.93 1.39 16.57
N SER A 151 5.28 1.15 15.30
CA SER A 151 6.66 1.11 14.81
C SER A 151 7.32 2.47 14.63
N GLY A 152 6.57 3.57 14.66
CA GLY A 152 7.11 4.94 14.57
C GLY A 152 7.60 5.34 13.17
N SER A 153 6.87 4.96 12.12
CA SER A 153 7.07 5.43 10.74
C SER A 153 6.81 6.93 10.61
N ASP A 154 7.59 7.63 9.78
CA ASP A 154 7.33 9.03 9.39
C ASP A 154 6.18 9.16 8.39
N GLU A 155 5.96 8.11 7.59
CA GLU A 155 4.85 8.02 6.64
C GLU A 155 3.64 7.38 7.33
N THR A 156 2.52 8.10 7.29
CA THR A 156 1.26 7.64 7.87
C THR A 156 0.16 7.58 6.83
N ILE A 157 -0.79 6.69 7.07
CA ILE A 157 -1.95 6.43 6.23
C ILE A 157 -3.21 6.42 7.10
N GLY A 158 -4.35 6.73 6.49
CA GLY A 158 -5.64 6.71 7.16
C GLY A 158 -5.68 7.51 8.47
N CYS A 159 -5.92 6.81 9.57
CA CYS A 159 -6.14 7.43 10.87
C CYS A 159 -4.85 7.57 11.69
N GLY A 160 -3.71 7.73 11.01
CA GLY A 160 -2.38 7.81 11.63
C GLY A 160 -1.68 6.45 11.76
N ASP A 161 -2.13 5.46 11.00
CA ASP A 161 -1.50 4.14 10.93
C ASP A 161 -0.29 4.16 10.00
N SER A 162 0.48 3.09 9.94
CA SER A 162 1.58 2.94 8.99
C SER A 162 1.59 1.57 8.32
N MET A 163 2.49 1.41 7.36
CA MET A 163 2.64 0.18 6.59
C MET A 163 3.71 -0.73 7.19
N ALA A 164 3.39 -2.02 7.31
CA ALA A 164 4.34 -3.05 7.70
C ALA A 164 4.51 -4.05 6.56
N ALA A 165 5.72 -4.16 6.03
CA ALA A 165 6.07 -5.19 5.04
C ALA A 165 6.30 -6.53 5.75
N VAL A 166 5.58 -7.57 5.30
CA VAL A 166 5.64 -8.90 5.90
C VAL A 166 6.03 -9.92 4.82
N GLU A 167 7.28 -10.35 4.86
CA GLU A 167 7.86 -11.27 3.86
C GLU A 167 7.20 -12.66 3.88
N ARG A 168 6.72 -13.15 2.75
CA ARG A 168 6.07 -14.46 2.59
C ARG A 168 6.48 -15.14 1.29
N THR A 169 6.37 -16.47 1.28
CA THR A 169 6.59 -17.28 0.08
C THR A 169 5.25 -17.56 -0.61
N ALA A 170 5.05 -16.98 -1.79
CA ALA A 170 3.90 -17.21 -2.66
C ALA A 170 4.19 -18.31 -3.69
N SER A 171 3.18 -19.09 -4.06
CA SER A 171 3.26 -20.00 -5.21
C SER A 171 2.97 -19.23 -6.50
N VAL A 172 3.73 -19.52 -7.57
CA VAL A 172 3.57 -18.90 -8.89
C VAL A 172 3.48 -19.97 -9.98
N THR A 173 2.86 -19.66 -11.12
CA THR A 173 2.69 -20.60 -12.25
C THR A 173 3.73 -20.40 -13.36
N GLY A 174 4.60 -19.40 -13.24
CA GLY A 174 5.59 -19.02 -14.24
C GLY A 174 6.64 -18.06 -13.68
N THR A 175 7.39 -17.41 -14.56
CA THR A 175 8.46 -16.45 -14.19
C THR A 175 8.19 -15.03 -14.69
N SER A 176 6.98 -14.77 -15.21
CA SER A 176 6.61 -13.47 -15.74
C SER A 176 6.21 -12.51 -14.62
N LEU A 177 6.47 -11.23 -14.80
CA LEU A 177 6.23 -10.20 -13.78
C LEU A 177 4.72 -10.03 -13.48
N ASP A 178 3.86 -10.15 -14.48
CA ASP A 178 2.40 -10.18 -14.29
C ASP A 178 1.96 -11.36 -13.43
N GLY A 179 2.56 -12.54 -13.62
CA GLY A 179 2.33 -13.72 -12.79
C GLY A 179 2.80 -13.52 -11.34
N SER A 180 3.93 -12.84 -11.14
CA SER A 180 4.43 -12.47 -9.81
C SER A 180 3.51 -11.49 -9.08
N VAL A 181 3.06 -10.42 -9.77
CA VAL A 181 2.08 -9.46 -9.23
C VAL A 181 0.77 -10.15 -8.90
N TYR A 182 0.27 -11.01 -9.82
CA TYR A 182 -0.93 -11.81 -9.59
C TYR A 182 -0.81 -12.62 -8.30
N ALA A 183 0.29 -13.35 -8.11
CA ALA A 183 0.47 -14.21 -6.95
C ALA A 183 0.56 -13.43 -5.63
N ALA A 184 1.25 -12.29 -5.61
CA ALA A 184 1.33 -11.43 -4.42
C ALA A 184 -0.05 -10.92 -3.98
N VAL A 185 -0.83 -10.39 -4.93
CA VAL A 185 -2.17 -9.89 -4.66
C VAL A 185 -3.12 -11.03 -4.29
N ALA A 186 -3.08 -12.16 -5.00
CA ALA A 186 -3.90 -13.32 -4.68
C ALA A 186 -3.61 -13.86 -3.27
N TYR A 187 -2.35 -13.88 -2.85
CA TYR A 187 -2.00 -14.22 -1.46
C TYR A 187 -2.63 -13.22 -0.50
N LEU A 188 -2.40 -11.93 -0.68
CA LEU A 188 -2.96 -10.90 0.20
C LEU A 188 -4.49 -11.03 0.37
N LEU A 189 -5.22 -11.27 -0.73
CA LEU A 189 -6.68 -11.42 -0.72
C LEU A 189 -7.17 -12.71 -0.05
N ALA A 190 -6.36 -13.78 -0.05
CA ALA A 190 -6.69 -15.03 0.61
C ALA A 190 -6.59 -14.96 2.15
N LEU A 191 -6.05 -13.85 2.70
CA LEU A 191 -5.91 -13.64 4.14
C LEU A 191 -7.23 -13.16 4.75
N HIS A 192 -8.06 -14.08 5.23
CA HIS A 192 -9.36 -13.76 5.83
C HIS A 192 -9.35 -13.53 7.35
N ASN A 193 -8.24 -13.80 8.04
CA ASN A 193 -8.14 -13.58 9.48
C ASN A 193 -7.70 -12.15 9.82
N ASN A 194 -8.10 -11.68 11.00
CA ASN A 194 -7.66 -10.39 11.53
C ASN A 194 -7.59 -10.43 13.07
N PRO A 195 -6.45 -10.06 13.70
CA PRO A 195 -5.19 -9.66 13.07
C PRO A 195 -4.51 -10.80 12.32
N GLN A 196 -3.75 -10.45 11.29
CA GLN A 196 -2.97 -11.38 10.49
C GLN A 196 -1.49 -11.03 10.64
N TYR A 197 -0.68 -12.01 11.06
CA TYR A 197 0.75 -11.81 11.33
C TYR A 197 1.07 -10.73 12.38
N GLY A 198 0.12 -10.44 13.27
CA GLY A 198 0.24 -9.39 14.28
C GLY A 198 -0.16 -8.00 13.78
N TYR A 199 -0.49 -7.85 12.49
CA TYR A 199 -0.89 -6.60 11.87
C TYR A 199 -2.35 -6.65 11.40
N TYR A 200 -2.95 -5.49 11.21
CA TYR A 200 -4.32 -5.40 10.71
C TYR A 200 -4.36 -5.64 9.20
N ASN A 201 -5.33 -6.44 8.76
CA ASN A 201 -5.64 -6.59 7.34
C ASN A 201 -6.93 -5.82 7.05
N ALA A 202 -6.92 -4.79 6.23
CA ALA A 202 -8.12 -4.06 5.83
C ALA A 202 -8.96 -4.80 4.79
N LEU A 203 -8.40 -5.82 4.13
CA LEU A 203 -9.07 -6.59 3.08
C LEU A 203 -9.87 -7.78 3.63
N TYR A 204 -9.70 -8.16 4.91
CA TYR A 204 -10.16 -9.45 5.47
C TYR A 204 -11.68 -9.72 5.38
N GLN A 205 -12.51 -8.66 5.41
CA GLN A 205 -13.97 -8.76 5.32
C GLN A 205 -14.48 -8.77 3.88
N SER A 206 -13.63 -8.41 2.93
CA SER A 206 -13.97 -8.41 1.52
C SER A 206 -13.88 -9.83 0.96
N SER A 207 -14.70 -10.12 -0.03
CA SER A 207 -14.61 -11.35 -0.82
C SER A 207 -14.20 -10.93 -2.21
N LEU A 208 -12.90 -10.81 -2.42
CA LEU A 208 -12.29 -10.37 -3.66
C LEU A 208 -11.34 -11.43 -4.18
N GLU A 209 -11.32 -11.59 -5.49
CA GLU A 209 -10.39 -12.46 -6.20
C GLU A 209 -9.72 -11.68 -7.33
N VAL A 210 -8.51 -12.10 -7.69
CA VAL A 210 -7.83 -11.55 -8.86
C VAL A 210 -8.44 -12.18 -10.11
N ASP A 211 -9.04 -11.36 -10.95
CA ASP A 211 -9.54 -11.79 -12.27
C ASP A 211 -8.39 -11.82 -13.28
N SER A 212 -7.61 -10.73 -13.36
CA SER A 212 -6.44 -10.67 -14.23
C SER A 212 -5.43 -9.61 -13.82
N VAL A 213 -4.20 -9.74 -14.33
CA VAL A 213 -3.14 -8.74 -14.23
C VAL A 213 -2.57 -8.50 -15.61
N SER A 214 -2.31 -7.24 -15.96
CA SER A 214 -1.65 -6.86 -17.20
C SER A 214 -0.63 -5.77 -16.95
N LEU A 215 0.57 -5.88 -17.53
CA LEU A 215 1.57 -4.82 -17.50
C LEU A 215 1.63 -4.06 -18.82
N SER A 216 1.80 -2.75 -18.72
CA SER A 216 2.07 -1.86 -19.85
C SER A 216 3.17 -0.89 -19.45
N GLY A 217 4.42 -1.23 -19.79
CA GLY A 217 5.59 -0.49 -19.28
C GLY A 217 5.79 -0.79 -17.79
N ASP A 218 5.92 0.27 -16.99
CA ASP A 218 6.05 0.21 -15.52
C ASP A 218 4.71 0.33 -14.78
N VAL A 219 3.59 0.27 -15.51
CA VAL A 219 2.23 0.32 -14.95
C VAL A 219 1.65 -1.10 -14.88
N ALA A 220 1.33 -1.55 -13.67
CA ALA A 220 0.57 -2.78 -13.45
C ALA A 220 -0.92 -2.46 -13.31
N SER A 221 -1.74 -2.98 -14.23
CA SER A 221 -3.19 -2.95 -14.10
C SER A 221 -3.68 -4.27 -13.52
N VAL A 222 -4.34 -4.21 -12.36
CA VAL A 222 -4.86 -5.36 -11.62
C VAL A 222 -6.38 -5.28 -11.62
N TYR A 223 -7.04 -6.33 -12.11
CA TYR A 223 -8.48 -6.43 -12.18
C TYR A 223 -8.94 -7.42 -11.11
N LEU A 224 -9.78 -6.93 -10.20
CA LEU A 224 -10.37 -7.69 -9.12
C LEU A 224 -11.87 -7.84 -9.34
N ALA A 225 -12.42 -8.97 -8.92
CA ALA A 225 -13.85 -9.24 -8.92
C ALA A 225 -14.33 -9.61 -7.52
N GLY A 226 -15.56 -9.22 -7.17
CA GLY A 226 -16.22 -9.62 -5.93
C GLY A 226 -16.84 -8.47 -5.14
N THR A 227 -16.91 -8.61 -3.82
CA THR A 227 -17.57 -7.66 -2.92
C THR A 227 -16.59 -7.01 -1.96
N ILE A 228 -16.64 -5.68 -1.88
CA ILE A 228 -15.87 -4.88 -0.93
C ILE A 228 -16.68 -4.74 0.37
N THR A 229 -16.01 -4.93 1.50
CA THR A 229 -16.52 -4.61 2.84
C THR A 229 -15.43 -3.86 3.59
N LEU A 230 -15.73 -2.63 4.04
CA LEU A 230 -14.81 -1.79 4.81
C LEU A 230 -15.20 -1.80 6.31
N GLY A 231 -14.21 -1.81 7.20
CA GLY A 231 -14.42 -1.79 8.66
C GLY A 231 -14.68 -0.41 9.25
N GLY A 232 -14.66 0.66 8.45
CA GLY A 232 -14.91 2.04 8.88
C GLY A 232 -14.15 3.07 8.03
N THR A 233 -14.24 4.35 8.39
CA THR A 233 -13.64 5.46 7.61
C THR A 233 -12.12 5.37 7.46
N CYS A 234 -11.42 4.75 8.43
CA CYS A 234 -9.98 4.56 8.35
C CYS A 234 -9.58 3.48 7.33
N ASP A 235 -10.50 2.60 6.95
CA ASP A 235 -10.18 1.43 6.12
C ASP A 235 -10.06 1.75 4.65
N THR A 236 -10.73 2.79 4.12
CA THR A 236 -10.55 3.20 2.71
C THR A 236 -9.06 3.43 2.37
N PRO A 237 -8.33 4.34 3.04
CA PRO A 237 -6.92 4.54 2.76
C PRO A 237 -6.06 3.33 3.09
N ARG A 238 -6.39 2.54 4.13
CA ARG A 238 -5.66 1.30 4.45
C ARG A 238 -5.79 0.27 3.33
N PHE A 239 -7.01 0.08 2.83
CA PHE A 239 -7.34 -0.84 1.74
C PHE A 239 -6.57 -0.45 0.47
N GLU A 240 -6.61 0.83 0.09
CA GLU A 240 -5.86 1.34 -1.07
C GLU A 240 -4.35 1.13 -0.89
N SER A 241 -3.79 1.49 0.26
CA SER A 241 -2.36 1.34 0.54
C SER A 241 -1.91 -0.12 0.53
N GLN A 242 -2.64 -1.05 1.14
CA GLN A 242 -2.24 -2.46 1.14
C GLN A 242 -2.13 -3.03 -0.28
N LEU A 243 -3.14 -2.78 -1.13
CA LEU A 243 -3.12 -3.26 -2.51
C LEU A 243 -2.02 -2.57 -3.32
N THR A 244 -1.97 -1.24 -3.28
CA THR A 244 -0.98 -0.48 -4.07
C THR A 244 0.46 -0.82 -3.67
N SER A 245 0.79 -0.83 -2.38
CA SER A 245 2.14 -1.16 -1.92
C SER A 245 2.53 -2.61 -2.25
N THR A 246 1.59 -3.55 -2.15
CA THR A 246 1.84 -4.95 -2.55
C THR A 246 2.07 -5.07 -4.06
N ILE A 247 1.43 -4.26 -4.90
CA ILE A 247 1.63 -4.27 -6.35
C ILE A 247 2.93 -3.57 -6.75
N THR A 248 3.27 -2.44 -6.12
CA THR A 248 4.46 -1.64 -6.45
C THR A 248 5.72 -2.10 -5.72
N GLN A 249 5.68 -3.22 -4.99
CA GLN A 249 6.86 -3.82 -4.36
C GLN A 249 7.89 -4.30 -5.39
N PHE A 250 7.44 -4.56 -6.62
CA PHE A 250 8.28 -5.06 -7.68
C PHE A 250 9.06 -3.89 -8.32
N PRO A 251 10.40 -3.97 -8.43
CA PRO A 251 11.22 -2.83 -8.89
C PRO A 251 10.86 -2.26 -10.27
N ASP A 252 10.29 -3.09 -11.15
CA ASP A 252 9.87 -2.69 -12.50
C ASP A 252 8.42 -2.18 -12.56
N VAL A 253 7.74 -2.05 -11.40
CA VAL A 253 6.35 -1.56 -11.29
C VAL A 253 6.34 -0.27 -10.47
N ASN A 254 6.17 0.87 -11.14
CA ASN A 254 6.12 2.19 -10.51
C ASN A 254 4.70 2.67 -10.24
N GLU A 255 3.71 2.15 -10.96
CA GLU A 255 2.31 2.57 -10.83
C GLU A 255 1.37 1.36 -10.79
N ALA A 256 0.41 1.39 -9.87
CA ALA A 256 -0.65 0.40 -9.75
C ALA A 256 -2.00 1.00 -10.14
N LYS A 257 -2.68 0.39 -11.12
CA LYS A 257 -4.07 0.70 -11.48
C LYS A 257 -4.95 -0.48 -11.09
N VAL A 258 -5.64 -0.36 -9.97
CA VAL A 258 -6.54 -1.41 -9.48
C VAL A 258 -7.95 -1.10 -9.95
N TYR A 259 -8.61 -2.08 -10.57
CA TYR A 259 -10.01 -2.02 -10.95
C TYR A 259 -10.77 -3.07 -10.16
N ILE A 260 -11.91 -2.72 -9.58
CA ILE A 260 -12.79 -3.65 -8.86
C ILE A 260 -14.13 -3.69 -9.57
N ASN A 261 -14.52 -4.88 -10.05
CA ASN A 261 -15.70 -5.07 -10.90
C ASN A 261 -15.72 -4.11 -12.11
N GLY A 262 -14.54 -3.85 -12.70
CA GLY A 262 -14.37 -2.97 -13.85
C GLY A 262 -14.35 -1.46 -13.54
N THR A 263 -14.54 -1.04 -12.28
CA THR A 263 -14.47 0.36 -11.85
C THR A 263 -13.11 0.65 -11.21
N LEU A 264 -12.52 1.82 -11.46
CA LEU A 264 -11.25 2.17 -10.82
C LEU A 264 -11.40 2.15 -9.29
N MET A 265 -10.44 1.58 -8.56
CA MET A 265 -10.55 1.33 -7.12
C MET A 265 -10.92 2.59 -6.32
N SER A 266 -10.31 3.73 -6.62
CA SER A 266 -10.62 5.00 -5.95
C SER A 266 -12.09 5.42 -6.13
N GLU A 267 -12.66 5.18 -7.31
CA GLU A 267 -14.08 5.44 -7.60
C GLU A 267 -14.98 4.42 -6.90
N ALA A 268 -14.61 3.14 -6.94
CA ALA A 268 -15.36 2.06 -6.29
C ALA A 268 -15.47 2.30 -4.77
N LEU A 269 -14.36 2.69 -4.13
CA LEU A 269 -14.31 2.97 -2.69
C LEU A 269 -14.97 4.28 -2.30
N SER A 270 -15.02 5.28 -3.19
CA SER A 270 -15.71 6.56 -2.93
C SER A 270 -17.23 6.44 -2.91
N SER A 271 -17.77 5.33 -3.44
CA SER A 271 -19.21 5.06 -3.49
C SER A 271 -19.75 4.26 -2.30
N MET A 272 -18.87 3.87 -1.37
CA MET A 272 -19.17 3.02 -0.20
C MET A 272 -19.55 3.84 1.05
#